data_AF-A0A7J6GZY6-F1
#
_entry.id   AF-A0A7J6GZY6-F1
#
_cell.length_a   1.000
_cell.length_b   1.000
_cell.length_c   1.000
_cell.angle_alpha   90.00
_cell.angle_beta   90.00
_cell.angle_gamma   90.00
#
_symmetry.space_group_name_H-M   'P 1'
#
loop_
_entity.id
_entity.type
_entity.pdbx_description
1 polymer ?
#
loop_
_entity_poly.entity_id
_entity_poly.type
_entity_poly.pdbx_seq_one_letter_code
_entity_poly.pdbx_strand_id
1 'polypeptide(L)'
;MPIKNDMSWYFEKLLRLRHRTNEQILQQAVKKGKFRAKLFYSNLLTVPRVDYARNVWHRLIMPKHRFIYWQVCNNHLLTRDNLRKLMSIDSNLCPVCENEIETHNYLFVDCLYTKRLAAATNSWFGNFQWPKDISELQKGTPKAAFNLRNQLQNAVLAAMLYFVWWNRNLLCLNPNV
;
A
#
# COMPACT_ATOMS: atom_id res chain seq x y z
N MET A 1 10.06 14.39 -36.74
CA MET A 1 9.44 13.48 -37.73
C MET A 1 8.09 13.03 -37.17
N PRO A 2 6.97 13.25 -37.86
CA PRO A 2 5.67 12.76 -37.41
C PRO A 2 5.63 11.23 -37.39
N ILE A 3 5.03 10.66 -36.34
CA ILE A 3 4.90 9.20 -36.18
C ILE A 3 3.85 8.71 -37.18
N LYS A 4 4.21 7.76 -38.05
CA LYS A 4 3.30 7.14 -39.03
C LYS A 4 2.36 6.14 -38.34
N ASN A 5 1.13 6.00 -38.87
CA ASN A 5 0.09 5.13 -38.29
C ASN A 5 0.36 3.62 -38.39
N ASP A 6 1.23 3.17 -39.31
CA ASP A 6 1.51 1.73 -39.52
C ASP A 6 2.62 1.17 -38.63
N MET A 7 2.96 1.88 -37.55
CA MET A 7 4.08 1.48 -36.70
C MET A 7 3.60 0.60 -35.55
N SER A 8 4.40 -0.42 -35.22
CA SER A 8 4.07 -1.30 -34.10
C SER A 8 3.99 -0.49 -32.80
N TRP A 9 3.04 -0.86 -31.95
CA TRP A 9 2.84 -0.22 -30.63
C TRP A 9 4.13 -0.09 -29.81
N TYR A 10 5.01 -1.10 -29.91
CA TYR A 10 6.33 -1.09 -29.27
C TYR A 10 7.25 -0.01 -29.83
N PHE A 11 7.28 0.15 -31.16
CA PHE A 11 8.11 1.16 -31.79
C PHE A 11 7.60 2.58 -31.49
N GLU A 12 6.29 2.76 -31.44
CA GLU A 12 5.69 4.02 -31.00
C GLU A 12 6.10 4.36 -29.55
N LYS A 13 6.07 3.38 -28.64
CA LYS A 13 6.55 3.56 -27.26
C LYS A 13 8.04 3.91 -27.18
N LEU A 14 8.88 3.26 -28.00
CA LEU A 14 10.31 3.57 -28.08
C LEU A 14 10.57 5.00 -28.59
N LEU A 15 9.83 5.45 -29.59
CA LEU A 15 9.92 6.83 -30.09
C LEU A 15 9.47 7.86 -29.04
N ARG A 16 8.43 7.55 -28.26
CA ARG A 16 8.01 8.39 -27.12
C ARG A 16 9.10 8.49 -26.05
N LEU A 17 9.88 7.43 -25.82
CA LEU A 17 11.03 7.47 -24.91
C LEU A 17 12.13 8.40 -25.42
N ARG A 18 12.40 8.44 -26.73
CA ARG A 18 13.40 9.32 -27.35
C ARG A 18 13.20 10.80 -27.02
N HIS A 19 11.96 11.25 -26.86
CA HIS A 19 11.66 12.64 -26.49
C HIS A 19 11.87 12.93 -25.00
N ARG A 20 11.95 11.89 -24.17
CA ARG A 20 12.14 11.99 -22.71
C ARG A 20 13.56 11.62 -22.27
N THR A 21 14.39 11.16 -23.19
CA THR A 21 15.76 10.72 -22.94
C THR A 21 16.73 11.45 -23.85
N ASN A 22 17.96 11.57 -23.41
CA ASN A 22 19.06 12.09 -24.20
C ASN A 22 20.29 11.19 -23.99
N GLU A 23 21.33 11.43 -24.77
CA GLU A 23 22.57 10.67 -24.71
C GLU A 23 23.20 10.70 -23.30
N GLN A 24 23.10 11.83 -22.60
CA GLN A 24 23.61 11.96 -21.24
C GLN A 24 22.93 10.99 -20.26
N ILE A 25 21.59 10.88 -20.29
CA ILE A 25 20.84 9.92 -19.44
C ILE A 25 21.22 8.47 -19.78
N LEU A 26 21.40 8.16 -21.06
CA LEU A 26 21.82 6.83 -21.51
C LEU A 26 23.23 6.50 -21.01
N GLN A 27 24.17 7.45 -21.09
CA GLN A 27 25.54 7.28 -20.62
C GLN A 27 25.61 7.13 -19.09
N GLN A 28 24.81 7.88 -18.34
CA GLN A 28 24.70 7.70 -16.90
C GLN A 28 24.29 6.26 -16.55
N ALA A 29 23.44 5.62 -17.36
CA ALA A 29 23.00 4.24 -17.17
C ALA A 29 24.05 3.17 -17.50
N VAL A 30 25.18 3.53 -18.08
CA VAL A 30 26.27 2.60 -18.42
C VAL A 30 27.23 2.48 -17.24
N LYS A 31 27.52 1.25 -16.81
CA LYS A 31 28.53 0.97 -15.77
C LYS A 31 29.39 -0.20 -16.19
N LYS A 32 30.72 0.00 -16.21
CA LYS A 32 31.70 -0.97 -16.75
C LYS A 32 31.39 -1.36 -18.21
N GLY A 33 31.07 -0.38 -19.05
CA GLY A 33 30.76 -0.59 -20.47
C GLY A 33 29.44 -1.30 -20.78
N LYS A 34 28.65 -1.67 -19.76
CA LYS A 34 27.34 -2.33 -19.94
C LYS A 34 26.21 -1.41 -19.51
N PHE A 35 25.20 -1.28 -20.36
CA PHE A 35 23.96 -0.59 -20.04
C PHE A 35 23.21 -1.30 -18.92
N ARG A 36 22.76 -0.56 -17.91
CA ARG A 36 22.00 -1.10 -16.78
C ARG A 36 20.60 -0.53 -16.75
N ALA A 37 19.61 -1.34 -17.16
CA ALA A 37 18.21 -0.95 -17.18
C ALA A 37 17.73 -0.39 -15.82
N LYS A 38 18.13 -0.98 -14.69
CA LYS A 38 17.80 -0.48 -13.35
C LYS A 38 18.27 0.97 -13.14
N LEU A 39 19.48 1.30 -13.59
CA LEU A 39 20.06 2.62 -13.40
C LEU A 39 19.40 3.64 -14.34
N PHE A 40 19.11 3.22 -15.57
CA PHE A 40 18.34 4.02 -16.51
C PHE A 40 16.97 4.39 -15.95
N TYR A 41 16.19 3.40 -15.47
CA TYR A 41 14.89 3.67 -14.88
C TYR A 41 14.96 4.51 -13.62
N SER A 42 15.98 4.33 -12.76
CA SER A 42 16.13 5.16 -11.56
C SER A 42 16.47 6.62 -11.88
N ASN A 43 17.14 6.89 -13.00
CA ASN A 43 17.47 8.24 -13.44
C ASN A 43 16.31 8.88 -14.21
N LEU A 44 15.58 8.08 -15.00
CA LEU A 44 14.47 8.54 -15.81
C LEU A 44 13.20 8.79 -14.98
N LEU A 45 12.98 8.01 -13.92
CA LEU A 45 11.80 8.10 -13.09
C LEU A 45 12.16 8.73 -11.75
N THR A 46 11.65 9.93 -11.50
CA THR A 46 11.63 10.52 -10.15
C THR A 46 10.53 9.85 -9.34
N VAL A 47 10.82 8.66 -8.82
CA VAL A 47 9.88 7.94 -7.95
C VAL A 47 10.08 8.45 -6.52
N PRO A 48 9.05 9.04 -5.87
CA PRO A 48 9.16 9.44 -4.49
C PRO A 48 9.45 8.19 -3.65
N ARG A 49 10.51 8.26 -2.83
CA ARG A 49 10.77 7.21 -1.84
C ARG A 49 9.71 7.33 -0.76
N VAL A 50 9.02 6.23 -0.50
CA VAL A 50 8.04 6.12 0.59
C VAL A 50 8.62 5.27 1.70
N ASP A 51 8.56 5.75 2.93
CA ASP A 51 9.27 5.14 4.06
C ASP A 51 8.69 3.77 4.43
N TYR A 52 7.37 3.61 4.30
CA TYR A 52 6.65 2.36 4.55
C TYR A 52 7.00 1.23 3.55
N ALA A 53 7.68 1.50 2.42
CA ALA A 53 7.91 0.51 1.37
C ALA A 53 8.60 -0.75 1.91
N ARG A 54 9.59 -0.58 2.79
CA ARG A 54 10.33 -1.72 3.36
C ARG A 54 9.45 -2.59 4.25
N ASN A 55 8.52 -1.99 4.98
CA ASN A 55 7.56 -2.67 5.83
C ASN A 55 6.54 -3.45 5.00
N VAL A 56 5.92 -2.79 4.03
CA VAL A 56 4.88 -3.37 3.15
C VAL A 56 5.42 -4.55 2.34
N TRP A 57 6.60 -4.40 1.74
CA TRP A 57 7.17 -5.41 0.85
C TRP A 57 8.05 -6.44 1.57
N HIS A 58 7.92 -6.57 2.89
CA HIS A 58 8.71 -7.51 3.68
C HIS A 58 8.40 -8.98 3.32
N ARG A 59 9.43 -9.81 3.25
CA ARG A 59 9.34 -11.21 2.77
C ARG A 59 8.41 -12.11 3.60
N LEU A 60 8.29 -11.87 4.90
CA LEU A 60 7.43 -12.66 5.79
C LEU A 60 5.94 -12.34 5.64
N ILE A 61 5.59 -11.27 4.94
CA ILE A 61 4.18 -10.90 4.71
C ILE A 61 3.67 -11.68 3.51
N MET A 62 2.47 -12.27 3.62
CA MET A 62 1.82 -12.94 2.49
C MET A 62 1.46 -11.94 1.37
N PRO A 63 1.58 -12.28 0.08
CA PRO A 63 1.37 -11.35 -1.03
C PRO A 63 0.05 -10.57 -0.96
N LYS A 64 -1.06 -11.24 -0.64
CA LYS A 64 -2.38 -10.60 -0.49
C LYS A 64 -2.43 -9.57 0.65
N HIS A 65 -1.68 -9.78 1.73
CA HIS A 65 -1.59 -8.84 2.85
C HIS A 65 -0.73 -7.62 2.49
N ARG A 66 0.34 -7.80 1.68
CA ARG A 66 1.16 -6.68 1.20
C ARG A 66 0.33 -5.70 0.38
N PHE A 67 -0.54 -6.22 -0.48
CA PHE A 67 -1.39 -5.40 -1.31
C PHE A 67 -2.36 -4.55 -0.48
N ILE A 68 -3.06 -5.16 0.49
CA ILE A 68 -3.95 -4.41 1.39
C ILE A 68 -3.17 -3.42 2.25
N TYR A 69 -2.04 -3.82 2.82
CA TYR A 69 -1.20 -2.91 3.61
C TYR A 69 -0.75 -1.69 2.79
N TRP A 70 -0.28 -1.91 1.55
CA TRP A 70 0.03 -0.82 0.64
C TRP A 70 -1.17 0.12 0.41
N GLN A 71 -2.35 -0.44 0.18
CA GLN A 71 -3.57 0.35 -0.03
C GLN A 71 -3.95 1.16 1.22
N VAL A 72 -3.79 0.59 2.42
CA VAL A 72 -4.02 1.30 3.69
C VAL A 72 -3.08 2.50 3.82
N CYS A 73 -1.77 2.31 3.59
CA CYS A 73 -0.80 3.41 3.67
C CYS A 73 -1.10 4.57 2.70
N ASN A 74 -1.77 4.28 1.57
CA ASN A 74 -2.10 5.28 0.56
C ASN A 74 -3.56 5.77 0.62
N ASN A 75 -4.35 5.34 1.61
CA ASN A 75 -5.76 5.71 1.72
C ASN A 75 -6.58 5.36 0.47
N HIS A 76 -6.28 4.22 -0.17
CA HIS A 76 -6.85 3.82 -1.46
C HIS A 76 -8.01 2.83 -1.35
N LEU A 77 -8.31 2.29 -0.17
CA LEU A 77 -9.43 1.37 0.00
C LEU A 77 -10.77 2.12 -0.08
N LEU A 78 -11.83 1.41 -0.47
CA LEU A 78 -13.17 1.99 -0.62
C LEU A 78 -13.94 2.02 0.71
N THR A 79 -13.36 2.64 1.74
CA THR A 79 -14.09 3.06 2.96
C THR A 79 -15.24 4.01 2.60
N ARG A 80 -16.30 4.14 3.43
CA ARG A 80 -17.49 4.93 3.07
C ARG A 80 -17.14 6.37 2.69
N ASP A 81 -16.18 7.00 3.36
CA ASP A 81 -15.67 8.34 3.02
C ASP A 81 -15.04 8.45 1.62
N ASN A 82 -14.44 7.39 1.11
CA ASN A 82 -13.90 7.31 -0.25
C ASN A 82 -14.97 6.87 -1.26
N LEU A 83 -15.80 5.89 -0.89
CA LEU A 83 -16.85 5.36 -1.76
C LEU A 83 -17.90 6.42 -2.10
N ARG A 84 -18.25 7.29 -1.14
CA ARG A 84 -19.19 8.40 -1.36
C ARG A 84 -18.74 9.44 -2.38
N LYS A 85 -17.43 9.48 -2.69
CA LYS A 85 -16.88 10.36 -3.74
C LYS A 85 -17.18 9.81 -5.14
N LEU A 86 -17.51 8.53 -5.25
CA LEU A 86 -17.75 7.82 -6.50
C LEU A 86 -19.23 7.52 -6.74
N MET A 87 -19.99 7.27 -5.67
CA MET A 87 -21.42 6.93 -5.75
C MET A 87 -22.19 7.35 -4.50
N SER A 88 -23.51 7.49 -4.61
CA SER A 88 -24.39 7.65 -3.45
C SER A 88 -24.39 6.40 -2.59
N ILE A 89 -24.34 6.58 -1.27
CA ILE A 89 -24.39 5.50 -0.27
C ILE A 89 -25.41 5.85 0.80
N ASP A 90 -26.12 4.85 1.31
CA ASP A 90 -27.22 5.05 2.25
C ASP A 90 -26.76 5.42 3.67
N SER A 91 -25.56 4.98 4.05
CA SER A 91 -24.96 5.25 5.35
C SER A 91 -23.46 5.48 5.23
N ASN A 92 -22.97 6.46 6.00
CA ASN A 92 -21.55 6.77 6.15
C ASN A 92 -20.92 6.06 7.36
N LEU A 93 -21.72 5.34 8.17
CA LEU A 93 -21.23 4.67 9.37
C LEU A 93 -20.33 3.49 9.02
N CYS A 94 -19.40 3.19 9.93
CA CYS A 94 -18.54 2.03 9.86
C CYS A 94 -19.38 0.74 9.83
N PRO A 95 -19.28 -0.08 8.76
CA PRO A 95 -20.07 -1.30 8.63
C PRO A 95 -19.78 -2.35 9.71
N VAL A 96 -18.68 -2.20 10.46
CA VAL A 96 -18.23 -3.18 11.45
C VAL A 96 -18.78 -2.88 12.84
N CYS A 97 -18.89 -1.61 13.23
CA CYS A 97 -19.34 -1.21 14.57
C CYS A 97 -20.57 -0.32 14.59
N GLU A 98 -20.99 0.20 13.42
CA GLU A 98 -22.15 1.06 13.22
C GLU A 98 -22.20 2.33 14.10
N ASN A 99 -21.07 2.73 14.70
CA ASN A 99 -21.05 3.77 15.73
C ASN A 99 -20.55 5.14 15.23
N GLU A 100 -19.63 5.17 14.25
CA GLU A 100 -18.98 6.39 13.76
C GLU A 100 -18.77 6.33 12.25
N ILE A 101 -18.47 7.48 11.63
CA ILE A 101 -18.21 7.58 10.19
C ILE A 101 -16.98 6.74 9.79
N GLU A 102 -17.14 5.92 8.74
CA GLU A 102 -16.05 5.10 8.21
C GLU A 102 -15.03 5.95 7.45
N THR A 103 -13.86 6.11 8.05
CA THR A 103 -12.62 6.57 7.40
C THR A 103 -11.56 5.48 7.51
N HIS A 104 -10.44 5.58 6.79
CA HIS A 104 -9.33 4.66 6.99
C HIS A 104 -8.80 4.68 8.43
N ASN A 105 -8.59 5.87 9.01
CA ASN A 105 -8.11 5.97 10.39
C ASN A 105 -9.10 5.34 11.36
N TYR A 106 -10.40 5.58 11.15
CA TYR A 106 -11.41 4.98 11.98
C TYR A 106 -11.43 3.46 11.84
N LEU A 107 -11.56 2.92 10.63
CA LEU A 107 -11.66 1.48 10.41
C LEU A 107 -10.42 0.72 10.95
N PHE A 108 -9.22 1.19 10.66
CA PHE A 108 -7.98 0.48 10.99
C PHE A 108 -7.38 0.85 12.35
N VAL A 109 -7.87 1.87 13.04
CA VAL A 109 -7.33 2.27 14.34
C VAL A 109 -8.42 2.51 15.38
N ASP A 110 -9.37 3.40 15.10
CA ASP A 110 -10.29 3.87 16.14
C ASP A 110 -11.52 3.00 16.38
N CYS A 111 -11.87 2.16 15.41
CA CYS A 111 -13.02 1.27 15.46
C CYS A 111 -12.93 0.33 16.66
N LEU A 112 -14.03 0.19 17.41
CA LEU A 112 -14.10 -0.64 18.60
C LEU A 112 -13.69 -2.09 18.32
N TYR A 113 -14.10 -2.64 17.19
CA TYR A 113 -13.70 -3.97 16.73
C TYR A 113 -12.18 -4.07 16.58
N THR A 114 -11.57 -3.12 15.87
CA THR A 114 -10.13 -3.09 15.62
C THR A 114 -9.32 -2.89 16.92
N LYS A 115 -9.79 -2.04 17.83
CA LYS A 115 -9.20 -1.87 19.17
C LYS A 115 -9.23 -3.17 19.97
N ARG A 116 -10.34 -3.90 19.95
CA ARG A 116 -10.44 -5.23 20.60
C ARG A 116 -9.47 -6.24 19.98
N LEU A 117 -9.37 -6.27 18.66
CA LEU A 117 -8.45 -7.15 17.94
C LEU A 117 -6.98 -6.83 18.29
N ALA A 118 -6.62 -5.55 18.35
CA ALA A 118 -5.28 -5.10 18.74
C ALA A 118 -4.96 -5.48 20.19
N ALA A 119 -5.91 -5.32 21.12
CA ALA A 119 -5.75 -5.70 22.52
C ALA A 119 -5.57 -7.22 22.69
N ALA A 120 -6.40 -8.02 22.02
CA ALA A 120 -6.29 -9.49 22.03
C ALA A 120 -4.94 -9.95 21.44
N THR A 121 -4.51 -9.34 20.34
CA THR A 121 -3.22 -9.65 19.71
C THR A 121 -2.06 -9.27 20.63
N ASN A 122 -2.15 -8.14 21.34
CA ASN A 122 -1.13 -7.73 22.31
C ASN A 122 -1.02 -8.68 23.50
N SER A 123 -2.15 -9.21 23.99
CA SER A 123 -2.16 -10.23 25.04
C SER A 123 -1.46 -11.52 24.58
N TRP A 124 -1.72 -11.98 23.36
CA TRP A 124 -1.12 -13.19 22.81
C TRP A 124 0.37 -13.01 22.41
N PHE A 125 0.71 -11.91 21.76
CA PHE A 125 2.06 -11.65 21.23
C PHE A 125 3.02 -11.12 22.32
N GLY A 126 2.48 -10.59 23.41
CA GLY A 126 3.21 -10.11 24.58
C GLY A 126 4.08 -8.89 24.29
N ASN A 127 3.46 -7.72 24.04
CA ASN A 127 4.04 -6.43 23.59
C ASN A 127 3.98 -6.21 22.07
N PHE A 128 2.77 -6.31 21.52
CA PHE A 128 2.43 -5.89 20.17
C PHE A 128 2.07 -4.40 20.15
N GLN A 129 2.69 -3.65 19.25
CA GLN A 129 2.41 -2.23 19.04
C GLN A 129 1.53 -2.08 17.81
N TRP A 130 0.28 -1.65 18.02
CA TRP A 130 -0.63 -1.23 16.96
C TRP A 130 -0.43 0.26 16.68
N PRO A 131 -0.49 0.71 15.42
CA PRO A 131 -0.37 2.13 15.07
C PRO A 131 -1.43 2.99 15.76
N LYS A 132 -1.06 4.22 16.11
CA LYS A 132 -1.95 5.24 16.66
C LYS A 132 -2.78 5.96 15.60
N ASP A 133 -2.28 5.98 14.38
CA ASP A 133 -2.93 6.55 13.20
C ASP A 133 -2.32 5.96 11.92
N ILE A 134 -2.93 6.26 10.77
CA ILE A 134 -2.40 5.84 9.46
C ILE A 134 -1.04 6.49 9.16
N SER A 135 -0.73 7.66 9.71
CA SER A 135 0.55 8.34 9.48
C SER A 135 1.73 7.56 10.06
N GLU A 136 1.53 6.83 11.15
CA GLU A 136 2.54 5.95 11.74
C GLU A 136 2.85 4.76 10.80
N LEU A 137 1.83 4.21 10.14
CA LEU A 137 2.03 3.21 9.08
C LEU A 137 2.78 3.79 7.89
N GLN A 138 2.52 5.05 7.53
CA GLN A 138 3.18 5.74 6.41
C GLN A 138 4.67 6.04 6.68
N LYS A 139 5.00 6.43 7.91
CA LYS A 139 6.40 6.61 8.35
C LYS A 139 7.17 5.28 8.34
N GLY A 140 6.45 4.16 8.45
CA GLY A 140 7.04 2.84 8.58
C GLY A 140 7.81 2.69 9.89
N THR A 141 8.27 1.47 10.17
CA THR A 141 9.09 1.22 11.35
C THR A 141 10.47 0.74 10.92
N PRO A 142 11.55 1.52 11.13
CA PRO A 142 12.90 1.11 10.75
C PRO A 142 13.24 -0.25 11.36
N LYS A 143 12.77 -0.46 12.60
CA LYS A 143 12.94 -1.65 13.42
C LYS A 143 12.37 -2.94 12.80
N ALA A 144 11.38 -2.87 11.89
CA ALA A 144 10.71 -4.03 11.31
C ALA A 144 11.65 -5.00 10.60
N ALA A 145 12.83 -4.55 10.17
CA ALA A 145 13.75 -5.40 9.43
C ALA A 145 14.96 -5.90 10.23
N PHE A 146 15.14 -5.45 11.48
CA PHE A 146 16.38 -5.69 12.23
C PHE A 146 16.39 -6.97 13.06
N ASN A 147 15.25 -7.39 13.63
CA ASN A 147 15.17 -8.65 14.39
C ASN A 147 13.90 -9.44 14.04
N LEU A 148 13.93 -10.76 14.28
CA LEU A 148 12.83 -11.66 13.93
C LEU A 148 11.51 -11.25 14.58
N ARG A 149 11.56 -10.80 15.84
CA ARG A 149 10.38 -10.36 16.58
C ARG A 149 9.67 -9.18 15.89
N ASN A 150 10.40 -8.16 15.47
CA ASN A 150 9.84 -7.00 14.76
C ASN A 150 9.35 -7.40 13.35
N GLN A 151 10.04 -8.34 12.69
CA GLN A 151 9.60 -8.87 11.41
C GLN A 151 8.28 -9.64 11.54
N LEU A 152 8.12 -10.43 12.60
CA LEU A 152 6.87 -11.13 12.93
C LEU A 152 5.77 -10.15 13.32
N GLN A 153 6.07 -9.14 14.13
CA GLN A 153 5.11 -8.10 14.47
C GLN A 153 4.58 -7.38 13.23
N ASN A 154 5.47 -7.02 12.29
CA ASN A 154 5.07 -6.40 11.02
C ASN A 154 4.22 -7.37 10.16
N ALA A 155 4.49 -8.67 10.20
CA ALA A 155 3.69 -9.68 9.51
C ALA A 155 2.30 -9.88 10.13
N VAL A 156 2.21 -9.91 11.46
CA VAL A 156 0.95 -9.96 12.21
C VAL A 156 0.12 -8.70 11.96
N LEU A 157 0.75 -7.52 12.00
CA LEU A 157 0.10 -6.25 11.66
C LEU A 157 -0.50 -6.29 10.26
N ALA A 158 0.28 -6.71 9.25
CA ALA A 158 -0.21 -6.80 7.88
C ALA A 158 -1.36 -7.81 7.73
N ALA A 159 -1.33 -8.91 8.48
CA ALA A 159 -2.43 -9.87 8.52
C ALA A 159 -3.69 -9.28 9.16
N MET A 160 -3.56 -8.56 10.27
CA MET A 160 -4.68 -7.88 10.92
C MET A 160 -5.31 -6.84 9.99
N LEU A 161 -4.51 -5.99 9.32
CA LEU A 161 -5.04 -5.03 8.34
C LEU A 161 -5.85 -5.74 7.24
N TYR A 162 -5.34 -6.85 6.73
CA TYR A 162 -6.06 -7.66 5.75
C TYR A 162 -7.39 -8.20 6.30
N PHE A 163 -7.39 -8.79 7.50
CA PHE A 163 -8.60 -9.40 8.06
C PHE A 163 -9.64 -8.37 8.51
N VAL A 164 -9.22 -7.20 9.00
CA VAL A 164 -10.14 -6.07 9.26
C VAL A 164 -10.83 -5.64 7.97
N TRP A 165 -10.06 -5.46 6.89
CA TRP A 165 -10.62 -5.11 5.58
C TRP A 165 -11.53 -6.20 5.02
N TRP A 166 -11.12 -7.46 5.14
CA TRP A 166 -11.91 -8.61 4.69
C TRP A 166 -13.23 -8.72 5.45
N ASN A 167 -13.22 -8.62 6.78
CA ASN A 167 -14.41 -8.64 7.62
C ASN A 167 -15.37 -7.51 7.26
N ARG A 168 -14.85 -6.29 7.11
CA ARG A 168 -15.64 -5.14 6.67
C ARG A 168 -16.32 -5.39 5.33
N ASN A 169 -15.59 -5.92 4.35
CA ASN A 169 -16.16 -6.19 3.03
C ASN A 169 -17.19 -7.32 3.07
N LEU A 170 -16.99 -8.33 3.91
CA LEU A 170 -17.97 -9.39 4.13
C LEU A 170 -19.30 -8.80 4.60
N LEU A 171 -19.28 -7.90 5.59
CA LEU A 171 -20.48 -7.24 6.11
C LEU A 171 -21.15 -6.31 5.07
N CYS A 172 -20.35 -5.65 4.22
CA CYS A 172 -20.90 -4.79 3.16
C CYS A 172 -21.56 -5.59 2.02
N LEU A 173 -21.02 -6.76 1.69
CA LEU A 173 -21.49 -7.57 0.56
C LEU A 173 -22.55 -8.60 0.97
N ASN A 174 -22.52 -9.05 2.23
CA ASN A 174 -23.45 -10.02 2.81
C ASN A 174 -24.03 -9.46 4.13
N PRO A 175 -25.00 -8.52 4.06
CA PRO A 175 -25.59 -7.90 5.25
C PRO A 175 -26.43 -8.83 6.13
N ASN A 176 -26.55 -10.12 5.78
CA ASN A 176 -27.35 -11.13 6.51
C ASN A 176 -26.48 -12.21 7.19
N VAL A 177 -25.20 -11.92 7.46
CA VAL A 177 -24.27 -12.79 8.21
C VAL A 177 -24.01 -12.21 9.59
#